data_AF-A0A1X1QU83-F1
#
_entry.id   AF-A0A1X1QU83-F1
#
_cell.length_a   1.000
_cell.length_b   1.000
_cell.length_c   1.000
_cell.angle_alpha   90.00
_cell.angle_beta   90.00
_cell.angle_gamma   90.00
#
_symmetry.space_group_name_H-M   'P 1'
#
loop_
_entity.id
_entity.type
_entity.pdbx_description
1 polymer ?
#
loop_
_entity_poly.entity_id
_entity_poly.type
_entity_poly.pdbx_seq_one_letter_code
_entity_poly.pdbx_strand_id
1 'polypeptide(L)'
;MSFTCPGQGFDRHLFALKGIAGSLDVHVDLFDDPCYSYINEIILSTSTLSSDAMLLGGFAPVSPRGYGVGYGIMDDWLGMQVTTYPTRNGKDMVDSLEQVLDDLFQVFNGNNFKN
;
A
#
# COMPACT_ATOMS: atom_id res chain seq x y z
N MET A 1 -1.23 -0.95 13.07
CA MET A 1 -1.08 0.51 13.30
C MET A 1 -0.57 0.87 14.70
N SER A 2 -0.73 -0.01 15.70
CA SER A 2 -0.37 0.27 17.11
C SER A 2 1.10 0.65 17.36
N PHE A 3 2.05 0.16 16.55
CA PHE A 3 3.48 0.50 16.68
C PHE A 3 3.92 1.63 15.76
N THR A 4 3.24 1.84 14.62
CA THR A 4 3.64 2.84 13.64
C THR A 4 3.28 4.27 14.06
N CYS A 5 2.08 4.48 14.63
CA CYS A 5 1.65 5.81 15.10
C CYS A 5 2.52 6.35 16.26
N PRO A 6 2.93 5.53 17.26
CA PRO A 6 3.91 5.96 18.27
C PRO A 6 5.34 6.14 17.76
N GLY A 7 5.60 5.98 16.45
CA GLY A 7 6.92 6.17 15.86
C GLY A 7 7.87 4.97 15.98
N GLN A 8 7.36 3.78 16.32
CA GLN A 8 8.15 2.55 16.42
C GLN A 8 8.18 1.73 15.12
N GLY A 9 7.78 2.34 13.99
CA GLY A 9 8.01 1.78 12.66
C GLY A 9 9.49 1.85 12.26
N PHE A 10 9.94 0.96 11.39
CA PHE A 10 11.36 0.86 11.03
C PHE A 10 11.77 1.76 9.86
N ASP A 11 10.86 2.05 8.91
CA ASP A 11 11.20 2.72 7.65
C ASP A 11 11.88 4.08 7.86
N ARG A 12 11.32 4.92 8.73
CA ARG A 12 11.86 6.25 9.03
C ARG A 12 13.17 6.19 9.81
N HIS A 13 13.32 5.19 10.66
CA HIS A 13 14.57 4.96 11.39
C HIS A 13 15.69 4.56 10.42
N LEU A 14 15.45 3.58 9.55
CA LEU A 14 16.43 3.16 8.54
C LEU A 14 16.74 4.28 7.54
N PHE A 15 15.73 5.05 7.13
CA PHE A 15 15.91 6.21 6.27
C PHE A 15 16.84 7.26 6.91
N ALA A 16 16.64 7.57 8.19
CA ALA A 16 17.50 8.51 8.92
C ALA A 16 18.93 7.97 9.07
N LEU A 17 19.09 6.70 9.41
CA LEU A 17 20.41 6.06 9.52
C LEU A 17 21.17 6.08 8.17
N LYS A 18 20.48 5.82 7.06
CA LYS A 18 21.08 5.92 5.71
C LYS A 18 21.55 7.35 5.41
N GLY A 19 20.75 8.35 5.78
CA GLY A 19 21.11 9.76 5.63
C GLY A 19 22.33 10.15 6.48
N ILE A 20 22.41 9.69 7.73
CA ILE A 20 23.54 9.94 8.63
C ILE A 20 24.80 9.22 8.15
N ALA A 21 24.69 7.96 7.73
CA ALA A 21 25.81 7.21 7.16
C ALA A 21 26.39 7.93 5.94
N GLY A 22 25.52 8.44 5.06
CA GLY A 22 25.93 9.25 3.90
C GLY A 22 26.58 10.58 4.26
N SER A 23 26.13 11.26 5.33
CA SER A 23 26.75 12.53 5.76
C SER A 23 28.09 12.37 6.46
N LEU A 24 28.32 11.20 7.07
CA LEU A 24 29.56 10.82 7.72
C LEU A 24 30.53 10.05 6.81
N ASP A 25 30.14 9.79 5.55
CA ASP A 25 30.88 8.95 4.60
C ASP A 25 31.22 7.55 5.15
N VAL A 26 30.27 6.97 5.90
CA VAL A 26 30.37 5.62 6.48
C VAL A 26 29.57 4.65 5.64
N HIS A 27 30.23 3.58 5.20
CA HIS A 27 29.57 2.48 4.50
C HIS A 27 28.85 1.55 5.49
N VAL A 28 27.65 1.10 5.12
CA VAL A 28 26.86 0.15 5.88
C VAL A 28 26.23 -0.85 4.92
N ASP A 29 26.71 -2.10 4.96
CA ASP A 29 26.34 -3.19 4.04
C ASP A 29 24.81 -3.37 3.87
N LEU A 30 24.05 -3.13 4.94
CA LEU A 30 22.58 -3.22 4.94
C LEU A 30 21.93 -2.37 3.84
N PHE A 31 22.48 -1.17 3.55
CA PHE A 31 21.85 -0.25 2.59
C PHE A 31 22.17 -0.57 1.13
N ASP A 32 23.13 -1.47 0.89
CA ASP A 32 23.50 -1.98 -0.43
C ASP A 32 22.92 -3.38 -0.69
N ASP A 33 22.34 -4.01 0.32
CA ASP A 33 21.62 -5.27 0.17
C ASP A 33 20.45 -5.08 -0.85
N PRO A 34 20.35 -5.95 -1.88
CA PRO A 34 19.22 -5.93 -2.81
C PRO A 34 17.85 -5.97 -2.12
N CYS A 35 17.76 -6.61 -0.96
CA CYS A 35 16.54 -6.66 -0.14
C CYS A 35 16.15 -5.27 0.37
N TYR A 36 17.12 -4.41 0.72
CA TYR A 36 16.82 -3.03 1.13
C TYR A 36 16.19 -2.24 -0.02
N SER A 37 16.71 -2.41 -1.24
CA SER A 37 16.10 -1.79 -2.43
C SER A 37 14.70 -2.36 -2.70
N TYR A 38 14.53 -3.68 -2.55
CA TYR A 38 13.24 -4.36 -2.77
C TYR A 38 12.14 -3.89 -1.81
N ILE A 39 12.43 -3.76 -0.50
CA ILE A 39 11.42 -3.28 0.47
C ILE A 39 11.04 -1.81 0.26
N ASN A 40 11.90 -1.01 -0.37
CA ASN A 40 11.64 0.39 -0.70
C ASN A 40 10.97 0.56 -2.08
N GLU A 41 10.87 -0.50 -2.89
CA GLU A 41 10.10 -0.53 -4.14
C GLU A 41 8.62 -0.78 -3.83
N ILE A 42 7.87 0.29 -3.56
CA ILE A 42 6.46 0.20 -3.16
C ILE A 42 5.58 -0.05 -4.40
N ILE A 43 5.37 -1.33 -4.73
CA ILE A 43 4.49 -1.75 -5.83
C ILE A 43 3.02 -1.49 -5.50
N LEU A 44 2.61 -1.64 -4.24
CA LEU A 44 1.23 -1.37 -3.81
C LEU A 44 1.25 -0.23 -2.79
N SER A 45 1.04 0.99 -3.26
CA SER A 45 0.93 2.16 -2.39
C SER A 45 -0.53 2.41 -2.08
N THR A 46 -0.88 2.51 -0.81
CA THR A 46 -2.27 2.69 -0.36
C THR A 46 -2.43 3.91 0.52
N SER A 47 -3.60 4.56 0.45
CA SER A 47 -3.98 5.60 1.39
C SER A 47 -5.47 5.50 1.68
N THR A 48 -5.82 5.56 2.95
CA THR A 48 -7.21 5.71 3.36
C THR A 48 -7.56 7.18 3.55
N LEU A 49 -8.80 7.55 3.25
CA LEU A 49 -9.34 8.85 3.55
C LEU A 49 -10.80 8.70 3.99
N SER A 50 -11.04 8.84 5.30
CA SER A 50 -12.37 8.83 5.89
C SER A 50 -12.78 10.25 6.25
N SER A 51 -13.68 10.84 5.47
CA SER A 51 -14.24 12.17 5.74
C SER A 51 -15.59 12.33 5.03
N ASP A 52 -16.61 12.81 5.74
CA ASP A 52 -17.94 13.08 5.18
C ASP A 52 -17.91 14.13 4.05
N ALA A 53 -16.84 14.93 4.00
CA ALA A 53 -16.65 15.95 2.97
C ALA A 53 -16.03 15.41 1.67
N MET A 54 -15.51 14.17 1.66
CA MET A 54 -14.77 13.62 0.53
C MET A 54 -15.27 12.23 0.15
N LEU A 55 -15.84 12.13 -1.04
CA LEU A 55 -16.36 10.88 -1.59
C LEU A 55 -15.26 9.93 -2.09
N LEU A 56 -14.16 10.49 -2.63
CA LEU A 56 -13.09 9.71 -3.22
C LEU A 56 -11.77 10.50 -3.21
N GLY A 57 -10.65 9.79 -3.06
CA GLY A 57 -9.30 10.34 -3.16
C GLY A 57 -8.43 9.45 -4.05
N GLY A 58 -7.48 10.06 -4.74
CA GLY A 58 -6.67 9.43 -5.75
C GLY A 58 -5.24 9.94 -5.80
N PHE A 59 -4.30 9.06 -6.06
CA PHE A 59 -2.91 9.42 -6.31
C PHE A 59 -2.31 8.44 -7.33
N ALA A 60 -1.34 8.90 -8.12
CA ALA A 60 -0.62 8.05 -9.06
C ALA A 60 0.31 7.05 -8.32
N PRO A 61 0.69 5.93 -8.94
CA PRO A 61 1.65 5.00 -8.34
C PRO A 61 2.99 5.66 -8.03
N VAL A 62 3.65 5.25 -6.95
CA VAL A 62 4.99 5.74 -6.57
C VAL A 62 6.13 4.97 -7.26
N SER A 63 5.79 3.88 -7.97
CA SER A 63 6.70 3.08 -8.78
C SER A 63 6.16 2.99 -10.22
N PRO A 64 7.01 2.99 -11.26
CA PRO A 64 6.60 2.72 -12.65
C PRO A 64 5.90 1.36 -12.83
N ARG A 65 6.12 0.44 -11.90
CA ARG A 65 5.53 -0.90 -11.86
C ARG A 65 4.43 -1.02 -10.80
N GLY A 66 4.00 0.08 -10.19
CA GLY A 66 3.11 0.05 -9.03
C GLY A 66 1.64 0.34 -9.34
N TYR A 67 0.85 0.25 -8.29
CA TYR A 67 -0.53 0.70 -8.18
C TYR A 67 -0.63 1.77 -7.09
N GLY A 68 -1.40 2.82 -7.35
CA GLY A 68 -1.88 3.74 -6.33
C GLY A 68 -3.32 3.38 -5.97
N VAL A 69 -3.58 3.08 -4.70
CA VAL A 69 -4.91 2.68 -4.23
C VAL A 69 -5.40 3.62 -3.14
N GLY A 70 -6.30 4.53 -3.51
CA GLY A 70 -7.07 5.33 -2.56
C GLY A 70 -8.32 4.57 -2.15
N TYR A 71 -8.62 4.50 -0.85
CA TYR A 71 -9.82 3.80 -0.38
C TYR A 71 -10.53 4.49 0.78
N GLY A 72 -11.85 4.30 0.84
CA GLY A 72 -12.73 4.76 1.91
C GLY A 72 -13.62 3.62 2.36
N ILE A 73 -13.83 3.50 3.67
CA ILE A 73 -14.75 2.50 4.27
C ILE A 73 -15.84 3.31 4.96
N MET A 74 -17.07 3.14 4.51
CA MET A 74 -18.27 3.75 5.06
C MET A 74 -19.10 2.69 5.80
N ASP A 75 -20.20 3.11 6.43
CA ASP A 75 -21.03 2.21 7.24
C ASP A 75 -21.65 1.06 6.43
N ASP A 76 -22.00 1.30 5.17
CA ASP A 76 -22.76 0.39 4.31
C ASP A 76 -22.03 -0.02 3.02
N TRP A 77 -20.93 0.63 2.67
CA TRP A 77 -20.14 0.31 1.49
C TRP A 77 -18.66 0.69 1.67
N LEU A 78 -17.82 0.20 0.76
CA LEU A 78 -16.43 0.60 0.65
C LEU A 78 -16.13 1.03 -0.79
N GLY A 79 -15.32 2.06 -0.95
CA GLY A 79 -14.88 2.58 -2.23
C GLY A 79 -13.37 2.42 -2.40
N MET A 80 -12.94 1.99 -3.58
CA MET A 80 -11.53 1.93 -3.96
C MET A 80 -11.30 2.58 -5.32
N GLN A 81 -10.30 3.46 -5.40
CA GLN A 81 -9.79 4.00 -6.65
C GLN A 81 -8.39 3.46 -6.91
N VAL A 82 -8.24 2.76 -8.04
CA VAL A 82 -6.97 2.18 -8.47
C VAL A 82 -6.40 2.99 -9.63
N THR A 83 -5.16 3.45 -9.48
CA THR A 83 -4.36 4.06 -10.54
C THR A 83 -3.19 3.17 -10.90
N THR A 84 -2.80 3.17 -12.16
CA THR A 84 -1.59 2.49 -12.65
C THR A 84 -1.06 3.20 -13.90
N TYR A 85 0.24 3.04 -14.18
CA TYR A 85 0.80 3.44 -15.47
C TYR A 85 0.37 2.46 -16.58
N PRO A 86 0.42 2.87 -17.87
CA PRO A 86 -0.04 2.06 -19.01
C PRO A 86 0.65 0.69 -19.19
N THR A 87 1.74 0.46 -18.49
CA THR A 87 2.48 -0.80 -18.46
C THR A 87 1.74 -1.92 -17.72
N ARG A 88 0.61 -1.62 -17.05
CA ARG A 88 -0.25 -2.61 -16.38
C ARG A 88 -1.72 -2.36 -16.64
N ASN A 89 -2.51 -3.42 -16.52
CA ASN A 89 -3.96 -3.34 -16.56
C ASN A 89 -4.50 -3.01 -15.16
N GLY A 90 -5.08 -1.81 -15.02
CA GLY A 90 -5.75 -1.40 -13.78
C GLY A 90 -7.06 -2.16 -13.54
N LYS A 91 -7.74 -2.61 -14.61
CA LYS A 91 -9.01 -3.34 -14.50
C LYS A 91 -8.84 -4.68 -13.80
N ASP A 92 -7.79 -5.43 -14.14
CA ASP A 92 -7.54 -6.75 -13.54
C ASP A 92 -7.34 -6.64 -12.01
N MET A 93 -6.72 -5.54 -11.54
CA MET A 93 -6.58 -5.25 -10.12
C MET A 93 -7.93 -4.95 -9.47
N VAL A 94 -8.78 -4.15 -10.14
CA VAL A 94 -10.14 -3.84 -9.65
C VAL A 94 -10.99 -5.10 -9.57
N ASP A 95 -11.01 -5.92 -10.63
CA ASP A 95 -11.77 -7.17 -10.69
C ASP A 95 -11.30 -8.14 -9.60
N SER A 96 -9.98 -8.21 -9.36
CA SER A 96 -9.42 -9.05 -8.29
C SER A 96 -9.81 -8.54 -6.90
N LEU A 97 -9.83 -7.22 -6.69
CA LEU A 97 -10.25 -6.61 -5.43
C LEU A 97 -11.73 -6.87 -5.14
N GLU A 98 -12.59 -6.75 -6.16
CA GLU A 98 -14.02 -7.06 -6.06
C GLU A 98 -14.23 -8.53 -5.66
N GLN A 99 -13.59 -9.47 -6.38
CA GLN A 99 -13.69 -10.90 -6.07
C GLN A 99 -13.22 -11.22 -4.64
N VAL A 100 -12.09 -10.65 -4.20
CA VAL A 100 -11.57 -10.89 -2.84
C VAL A 100 -12.52 -10.36 -1.77
N LEU A 101 -13.18 -9.22 -2.02
CA LEU A 101 -14.17 -8.69 -1.07
C LEU A 101 -15.43 -9.54 -1.00
N ASP A 102 -15.91 -10.03 -2.13
CA ASP A 102 -17.03 -10.97 -2.17
C ASP A 102 -16.69 -12.26 -1.42
N ASP A 103 -15.50 -12.82 -1.67
CA ASP A 103 -15.02 -14.02 -0.98
C ASP A 103 -14.92 -13.82 0.53
N LEU A 104 -14.37 -12.67 0.97
CA LEU A 104 -14.31 -12.30 2.39
C LEU A 104 -15.71 -12.18 2.99
N PHE A 105 -16.66 -11.59 2.26
CA PHE A 105 -18.04 -11.47 2.70
C PHE A 105 -18.73 -12.83 2.82
N GLN A 106 -18.47 -13.76 1.91
CA GLN A 106 -18.96 -15.14 2.02
C GLN A 106 -18.40 -15.82 3.27
N VAL A 107 -17.10 -15.70 3.52
CA VAL A 107 -16.44 -16.29 4.69
C VAL A 107 -17.01 -15.71 5.99
N PHE A 108 -17.20 -14.40 6.08
CA PHE A 108 -17.78 -13.78 7.28
C PHE A 108 -19.23 -14.20 7.54
N ASN A 109 -19.97 -14.56 6.50
CA ASN A 109 -21.33 -15.11 6.63
C ASN A 109 -21.36 -16.64 6.84
N GLY A 110 -20.19 -17.28 6.99
CA GLY A 110 -20.08 -18.73 7.22
C GLY A 110 -20.26 -19.59 5.97
N ASN A 111 -20.26 -18.99 4.78
CA ASN A 111 -20.37 -19.72 3.52
C ASN A 111 -19.00 -20.18 3.02
N ASN A 112 -18.98 -21.26 2.23
CA ASN A 112 -17.78 -21.67 1.52
C ASN A 112 -17.58 -20.78 0.28
N PHE A 113 -16.42 -20.14 0.18
CA PHE A 113 -16.03 -19.28 -0.94
C PHE A 113 -15.50 -20.06 -2.15
N LYS A 114 -15.26 -21.37 -2.00
CA LYS A 114 -14.86 -22.26 -3.08
C LYS A 114 -16.10 -22.95 -3.67
N ASN A 115 -16.70 -22.34 -4.69
CA ASN A 115 -17.58 -23.02 -5.64
C ASN A 115 -16.99 -22.91 -7.04
#